data_AF-A0A1Q4GHB1-F1
#
_entry.id   AF-A0A1Q4GHB1-F1
#
_cell.length_a   1.000
_cell.length_b   1.000
_cell.length_c   1.000
_cell.angle_alpha   90.00
_cell.angle_beta   90.00
_cell.angle_gamma   90.00
#
_symmetry.space_group_name_H-M   'P 1'
#
loop_
_entity.id
_entity.type
_entity.pdbx_description
1 polymer ?
#
loop_
_entity_poly.entity_id
_entity_poly.type
_entity_poly.pdbx_seq_one_letter_code
_entity_poly.pdbx_strand_id
1 'polypeptide(L)'
;MDKTFLKEQAYPYIMESATYLKNITTLKNERRYLPLSSSPEYNDNSVSAWFDNWTNFDLSLAHFLFQAATEVSTAMGKPQEAENWLKCKAQLPHYATDETGLQVAVNLPMKHSHRHMSPYMAIYPLDLLDINNPQEKELIESSLDHIKKLGTRAWVGYSFAWMACLHARAKQGKEAVTNLRKFAQNFCSSNSFHLNGDQKGGQYSDFTYRPFTLEGNFAFAQGIHELLIQSKNNYVEVFPALPAEWATASFKNLRTMGGFIVSAEKKENKIVLLKITATEDGTFRIFEPKALMHISTKKLIQRDNTIQYVKLKKGQTVNLCSL
;
A
#
# COMPACT_ATOMS: atom_id res chain seq x y z
N MET A 1 5.93 -18.35 -4.50
CA MET A 1 7.38 -18.28 -4.26
C MET A 1 8.06 -18.92 -5.46
N ASP A 2 8.22 -18.15 -6.53
CA ASP A 2 8.78 -18.63 -7.79
C ASP A 2 10.29 -18.35 -7.81
N LYS A 3 11.10 -19.42 -7.72
CA LYS A 3 12.55 -19.31 -7.67
C LYS A 3 13.16 -18.89 -9.01
N THR A 4 12.54 -19.28 -10.11
CA THR A 4 13.00 -18.95 -11.46
C THR A 4 12.77 -17.47 -11.71
N PHE A 5 11.56 -16.96 -11.46
CA PHE A 5 11.27 -15.52 -11.56
C PHE A 5 12.19 -14.68 -10.66
N LEU A 6 12.39 -15.11 -9.41
CA LEU A 6 13.30 -14.42 -8.49
C LEU A 6 14.72 -14.33 -9.08
N LYS A 7 15.28 -15.46 -9.51
CA LYS A 7 16.67 -15.53 -9.99
C LYS A 7 16.88 -14.82 -11.31
N GLU A 8 15.96 -14.97 -12.26
CA GLU A 8 16.16 -14.58 -13.66
C GLU A 8 15.61 -13.21 -14.01
N GLN A 9 14.63 -12.70 -13.23
CA GLN A 9 13.97 -11.43 -13.54
C GLN A 9 14.04 -10.44 -12.37
N ALA A 10 13.49 -10.80 -11.21
CA ALA A 10 13.35 -9.86 -10.10
C ALA A 10 14.71 -9.44 -9.53
N TYR A 11 15.60 -10.41 -9.23
CA TYR A 11 16.89 -10.13 -8.64
C TYR A 11 17.77 -9.26 -9.55
N PRO A 12 18.02 -9.58 -10.84
CA PRO A 12 18.80 -8.70 -11.72
C PRO A 12 18.25 -7.28 -11.81
N TYR A 13 16.94 -7.14 -12.03
CA TYR A 13 16.30 -5.82 -12.18
C TYR A 13 16.41 -4.96 -10.91
N ILE A 14 16.12 -5.54 -9.74
CA ILE A 14 16.20 -4.84 -8.46
C ILE A 14 17.65 -4.44 -8.15
N MET A 15 18.60 -5.34 -8.41
CA MET A 15 20.02 -5.09 -8.13
C MET A 15 20.61 -4.00 -9.01
N GLU A 16 20.29 -4.00 -10.31
CA GLU A 16 20.71 -2.93 -11.22
C GLU A 16 20.08 -1.59 -10.86
N SER A 17 18.78 -1.58 -10.56
CA SER A 17 18.06 -0.38 -10.12
C SER A 17 18.62 0.20 -8.82
N ALA A 18 18.87 -0.64 -7.82
CA ALA A 18 19.43 -0.24 -6.53
C ALA A 18 20.88 0.25 -6.69
N THR A 19 21.66 -0.39 -7.56
CA THR A 19 23.03 0.05 -7.89
C THR A 19 23.03 1.41 -8.56
N TYR A 20 22.13 1.63 -9.53
CA TYR A 20 21.97 2.94 -10.17
C TYR A 20 21.62 4.03 -9.14
N LEU A 21 20.58 3.82 -8.33
CA LEU A 21 20.17 4.77 -7.30
C LEU A 21 21.31 5.06 -6.29
N LYS A 22 22.04 4.02 -5.88
CA LYS A 22 23.20 4.15 -5.01
C LYS A 22 24.30 5.02 -5.64
N ASN A 23 24.52 4.91 -6.95
CA ASN A 23 25.58 5.62 -7.66
C ASN A 23 25.23 7.07 -8.02
N ILE A 24 23.95 7.39 -8.21
CA ILE A 24 23.51 8.79 -8.41
C ILE A 24 23.32 9.56 -7.10
N THR A 25 23.38 8.86 -5.96
CA THR A 25 23.37 9.48 -4.63
C THR A 25 24.78 9.64 -4.10
N THR A 26 25.00 10.67 -3.28
CA THR A 26 26.27 10.91 -2.58
C THR A 26 26.07 10.87 -1.08
N LEU A 27 27.12 10.58 -0.32
CA LEU A 27 27.06 10.67 1.15
C LEU A 27 27.47 12.07 1.61
N LYS A 28 26.63 12.69 2.43
CA LYS A 28 26.89 13.94 3.16
C LYS A 28 26.56 13.68 4.63
N ASN A 29 27.53 13.86 5.53
CA ASN A 29 27.36 13.58 6.97
C ASN A 29 26.72 12.20 7.23
N GLU A 30 27.27 11.16 6.61
CA GLU A 30 26.80 9.76 6.68
C GLU A 30 25.38 9.50 6.12
N ARG A 31 24.67 10.52 5.63
CA ARG A 31 23.36 10.37 4.99
C ARG A 31 23.45 10.46 3.47
N ARG A 32 22.62 9.66 2.78
CA ARG A 32 22.48 9.69 1.33
C ARG A 32 21.70 10.92 0.89
N TYR A 33 22.24 11.58 -0.10
CA TYR A 33 21.72 12.78 -0.71
C TYR A 33 21.52 12.55 -2.20
N LEU A 34 20.32 12.86 -2.69
CA LEU A 34 20.00 12.89 -4.12
C LEU A 34 20.15 14.34 -4.62
N PRO A 35 21.02 14.62 -5.61
CA PRO A 35 21.28 15.99 -6.08
C PRO A 35 20.07 16.71 -6.65
N LEU A 36 19.17 15.98 -7.28
CA LEU A 36 17.95 16.52 -7.87
C LEU A 36 16.82 15.54 -7.67
N SER A 37 15.75 16.00 -7.04
CA SER A 37 14.54 15.22 -6.79
C SER A 37 13.34 15.93 -7.38
N SER A 38 12.24 15.21 -7.57
CA SER A 38 10.98 15.80 -8.03
C SER A 38 9.79 15.15 -7.32
N SER A 39 8.67 15.86 -7.27
CA SER A 39 7.39 15.28 -6.88
C SER A 39 6.46 15.42 -8.08
N PRO A 40 5.97 14.30 -8.68
CA PRO A 40 5.26 14.32 -9.94
C PRO A 40 4.22 15.45 -10.06
N GLU A 41 4.54 16.38 -10.97
CA GLU A 41 3.68 17.49 -11.40
C GLU A 41 3.23 18.44 -10.28
N TYR A 42 3.88 18.43 -9.11
CA TYR A 42 3.49 19.37 -8.03
C TYR A 42 3.76 20.84 -8.41
N ASN A 43 4.84 21.09 -9.16
CA ASN A 43 5.17 22.40 -9.74
C ASN A 43 5.21 22.32 -11.29
N ASP A 44 4.48 21.38 -11.87
CA ASP A 44 4.44 21.09 -13.31
C ASP A 44 5.84 21.05 -13.96
N ASN A 45 6.02 21.69 -15.12
CA ASN A 45 7.29 21.77 -15.86
C ASN A 45 8.10 23.03 -15.55
N SER A 46 7.90 23.65 -14.38
CA SER A 46 8.66 24.85 -13.99
C SER A 46 10.03 24.48 -13.39
N VAL A 47 10.94 25.44 -13.30
CA VAL A 47 12.26 25.23 -12.67
C VAL A 47 12.12 24.82 -11.20
N SER A 48 11.07 25.28 -10.50
CA SER A 48 10.82 24.89 -9.11
C SER A 48 10.29 23.46 -8.95
N ALA A 49 10.07 22.71 -10.04
CA ALA A 49 9.78 21.28 -9.97
C ALA A 49 10.98 20.43 -9.52
N TRP A 50 12.18 21.02 -9.58
CA TRP A 50 13.42 20.38 -9.18
C TRP A 50 13.81 20.80 -7.75
N PHE A 51 13.89 19.82 -6.87
CA PHE A 51 14.23 20.02 -5.46
C PHE A 51 15.69 19.64 -5.22
N ASP A 52 16.41 20.51 -4.51
CA ASP A 52 17.80 20.27 -4.09
C ASP A 52 17.91 19.27 -2.93
N ASN A 53 16.81 18.69 -2.48
CA ASN A 53 16.76 17.64 -1.45
C ASN A 53 15.69 16.63 -1.85
N TRP A 54 15.71 15.46 -1.20
CA TRP A 54 14.69 14.44 -1.39
C TRP A 54 13.27 15.02 -1.24
N THR A 55 12.42 14.78 -2.25
CA THR A 55 10.98 14.75 -2.03
C THR A 55 10.61 13.45 -1.31
N ASN A 56 9.49 13.45 -0.57
CA ASN A 56 9.02 12.21 0.04
C ASN A 56 8.63 11.15 -0.99
N PHE A 57 8.32 11.55 -2.23
CA PHE A 57 8.08 10.62 -3.34
C PHE A 57 9.32 9.77 -3.64
N ASP A 58 10.44 10.42 -4.03
CA ASP A 58 11.68 9.72 -4.36
C ASP A 58 12.27 9.01 -3.15
N LEU A 59 12.16 9.60 -1.95
CA LEU A 59 12.64 9.00 -0.72
C LEU A 59 11.90 7.70 -0.38
N SER A 60 10.57 7.68 -0.57
CA SER A 60 9.78 6.46 -0.36
C SER A 60 10.20 5.35 -1.34
N LEU A 61 10.39 5.71 -2.61
CA LEU A 61 10.89 4.76 -3.62
C LEU A 61 12.28 4.24 -3.27
N ALA A 62 13.17 5.09 -2.76
CA ALA A 62 14.51 4.69 -2.32
C ALA A 62 14.47 3.73 -1.13
N HIS A 63 13.65 4.02 -0.11
CA HIS A 63 13.45 3.14 1.05
C HIS A 63 12.93 1.77 0.63
N PHE A 64 11.94 1.74 -0.27
CA PHE A 64 11.38 0.51 -0.81
C PHE A 64 12.44 -0.27 -1.61
N LEU A 65 13.16 0.39 -2.52
CA LEU A 65 14.12 -0.26 -3.41
C LEU A 65 15.29 -0.89 -2.65
N PHE A 66 15.88 -0.19 -1.67
CA PHE A 66 16.97 -0.76 -0.87
C PHE A 66 16.49 -1.86 0.08
N GLN A 67 15.24 -1.78 0.57
CA GLN A 67 14.62 -2.89 1.30
C GLN A 67 14.44 -4.11 0.39
N ALA A 68 13.88 -3.93 -0.80
CA ALA A 68 13.69 -4.98 -1.78
C ALA A 68 15.03 -5.63 -2.17
N ALA A 69 16.08 -4.83 -2.40
CA ALA A 69 17.43 -5.31 -2.67
C ALA A 69 17.98 -6.19 -1.53
N THR A 70 17.74 -5.79 -0.27
CA THR A 70 18.10 -6.58 0.91
C THR A 70 17.36 -7.93 0.94
N GLU A 71 16.05 -7.91 0.68
CA GLU A 71 15.20 -9.10 0.70
C GLU A 71 15.56 -10.10 -0.40
N VAL A 72 15.73 -9.64 -1.64
CA VAL A 72 16.11 -10.54 -2.75
C VAL A 72 17.52 -11.08 -2.58
N SER A 73 18.46 -10.30 -2.05
CA SER A 73 19.83 -10.77 -1.74
C SER A 73 19.80 -11.86 -0.67
N THR A 74 18.99 -11.68 0.37
CA THR A 74 18.78 -12.69 1.42
C THR A 74 18.17 -13.97 0.83
N ALA A 75 17.12 -13.83 0.02
CA ALA A 75 16.47 -14.97 -0.63
C ALA A 75 17.38 -15.72 -1.62
N MET A 76 18.37 -15.03 -2.21
CA MET A 76 19.40 -15.60 -3.06
C MET A 76 20.60 -16.20 -2.30
N GLY A 77 20.58 -16.18 -0.96
CA GLY A 77 21.66 -16.72 -0.14
C GLY A 77 22.92 -15.85 -0.13
N LYS A 78 22.79 -14.53 -0.29
CA LYS A 78 23.89 -13.56 -0.35
C LYS A 78 23.87 -12.61 0.87
N PRO A 79 24.22 -13.07 2.08
CA PRO A 79 24.07 -12.29 3.31
C PRO A 79 24.92 -11.00 3.33
N GLN A 80 26.15 -11.04 2.81
CA GLN A 80 27.00 -9.85 2.77
C GLN A 80 26.45 -8.75 1.84
N GLU A 81 25.85 -9.15 0.73
CA GLU A 81 25.18 -8.22 -0.19
C GLU A 81 23.93 -7.62 0.45
N ALA A 82 23.14 -8.45 1.15
CA ALA A 82 21.99 -7.99 1.92
C ALA A 82 22.39 -6.97 3.00
N GLU A 83 23.45 -7.21 3.76
CA GLU A 83 23.96 -6.27 4.77
C GLU A 83 24.38 -4.93 4.15
N ASN A 84 25.03 -4.95 2.98
CA ASN A 84 25.42 -3.74 2.27
C ASN A 84 24.21 -2.91 1.83
N TRP A 85 23.14 -3.54 1.35
CA TRP A 85 21.89 -2.84 0.99
C TRP A 85 21.15 -2.31 2.21
N LEU A 86 21.14 -3.07 3.31
CA LEU A 86 20.57 -2.62 4.57
C LEU A 86 21.30 -1.37 5.08
N LYS A 87 22.64 -1.33 4.97
CA LYS A 87 23.43 -0.14 5.25
C LYS A 87 23.04 1.03 4.32
N CYS A 88 22.84 0.78 3.02
CA CYS A 88 22.40 1.82 2.09
C CYS A 88 21.04 2.42 2.49
N LYS A 89 20.08 1.57 2.89
CA LYS A 89 18.78 1.99 3.42
C LYS A 89 18.92 2.82 4.68
N ALA A 90 19.73 2.38 5.65
CA ALA A 90 19.96 3.10 6.91
C ALA A 90 20.59 4.49 6.71
N GLN A 91 21.30 4.71 5.60
CA GLN A 91 21.86 6.01 5.24
C GLN A 91 20.83 6.97 4.65
N LEU A 92 19.63 6.54 4.25
CA LEU A 92 18.58 7.45 3.81
C LEU A 92 18.13 8.36 4.97
N PRO A 93 17.74 9.62 4.70
CA PRO A 93 17.19 10.50 5.73
C PRO A 93 15.78 10.05 6.16
N HIS A 94 15.31 10.64 7.25
CA HIS A 94 13.90 10.54 7.67
C HIS A 94 13.00 11.29 6.68
N TYR A 95 11.73 10.91 6.62
CA TYR A 95 10.73 11.63 5.83
C TYR A 95 10.57 13.07 6.32
N ALA A 96 10.26 13.97 5.39
CA ALA A 96 9.85 15.33 5.72
C ALA A 96 8.42 15.30 6.27
N THR A 97 8.23 15.78 7.50
CA THR A 97 6.94 15.73 8.21
C THR A 97 6.71 17.01 9.01
N ASP A 98 5.45 17.39 9.21
CA ASP A 98 5.00 18.41 10.15
C ASP A 98 3.66 18.01 10.80
N GLU A 99 2.96 18.94 11.43
CA GLU A 99 1.63 18.71 12.05
C GLU A 99 0.53 18.32 11.05
N THR A 100 0.75 18.52 9.75
CA THR A 100 -0.16 18.11 8.66
C THR A 100 0.17 16.72 8.12
N GLY A 101 1.25 16.10 8.61
CA GLY A 101 1.69 14.77 8.25
C GLY A 101 2.85 14.77 7.25
N LEU A 102 2.82 13.87 6.26
CA LEU A 102 3.85 13.76 5.21
C LEU A 102 3.82 14.98 4.28
N GLN A 103 4.99 15.61 4.12
CA GLN A 103 5.20 16.77 3.24
C GLN A 103 5.60 16.36 1.81
N VAL A 104 5.53 17.28 0.85
CA VAL A 104 6.06 17.08 -0.51
C VAL A 104 7.58 16.97 -0.47
N ALA A 105 8.21 17.93 0.19
CA ALA A 105 9.64 18.04 0.43
C ALA A 105 9.86 18.76 1.77
N VAL A 106 11.11 18.86 2.22
CA VAL A 106 11.47 19.55 3.47
C VAL A 106 10.86 20.96 3.52
N ASN A 107 10.08 21.24 4.55
CA ASN A 107 9.38 22.53 4.78
C ASN A 107 8.34 22.88 3.70
N LEU A 108 7.82 21.89 2.97
CA LEU A 108 6.80 22.08 1.95
C LEU A 108 5.67 21.05 2.11
N PRO A 109 4.68 21.30 2.98
CA PRO A 109 3.45 20.51 2.98
C PRO A 109 2.69 20.70 1.66
N MET A 110 1.76 19.79 1.38
CA MET A 110 0.79 20.00 0.30
C MET A 110 -0.01 21.28 0.57
N LYS A 111 0.05 22.27 -0.34
CA LYS A 111 -0.59 23.59 -0.14
C LYS A 111 -1.97 23.73 -0.77
N HIS A 112 -2.33 22.83 -1.67
CA HIS A 112 -3.51 22.92 -2.50
C HIS A 112 -3.98 21.52 -2.92
N SER A 113 -5.22 21.41 -3.38
CA SER A 113 -5.70 20.19 -4.02
C SER A 113 -4.79 19.87 -5.20
N HIS A 114 -4.39 18.61 -5.32
CA HIS A 114 -3.57 18.10 -6.43
C HIS A 114 -4.03 16.70 -6.80
N ARG A 115 -3.92 16.34 -8.07
CA ARG A 115 -4.35 15.00 -8.54
C ARG A 115 -3.40 13.88 -8.14
N HIS A 116 -2.13 14.18 -7.87
CA HIS A 116 -1.14 13.19 -7.47
C HIS A 116 -1.00 13.10 -5.95
N MET A 117 -0.92 11.86 -5.45
CA MET A 117 -0.71 11.55 -4.03
C MET A 117 0.73 11.12 -3.75
N SER A 118 1.68 11.61 -4.55
CA SER A 118 3.10 11.25 -4.52
C SER A 118 3.79 11.34 -3.15
N PRO A 119 3.50 12.35 -2.30
CA PRO A 119 4.09 12.43 -0.95
C PRO A 119 3.72 11.25 -0.04
N TYR A 120 2.64 10.55 -0.36
CA TYR A 120 2.00 9.53 0.49
C TYR A 120 2.30 8.10 0.03
N MET A 121 3.25 7.92 -0.90
CA MET A 121 3.66 6.60 -1.41
C MET A 121 4.12 5.63 -0.32
N ALA A 122 4.72 6.14 0.76
CA ALA A 122 5.10 5.36 1.94
C ALA A 122 3.90 4.69 2.63
N ILE A 123 2.72 5.28 2.55
CA ILE A 123 1.46 4.70 3.05
C ILE A 123 0.95 3.68 2.03
N TYR A 124 0.75 4.12 0.79
CA TYR A 124 0.28 3.26 -0.30
C TYR A 124 0.81 3.74 -1.65
N PRO A 125 1.37 2.85 -2.50
CA PRO A 125 1.33 1.39 -2.41
C PRO A 125 2.55 0.74 -1.75
N LEU A 126 3.55 1.50 -1.30
CA LEU A 126 4.83 0.93 -0.87
C LEU A 126 4.81 0.31 0.52
N ASP A 127 3.80 0.65 1.34
CA ASP A 127 3.52 -0.02 2.61
C ASP A 127 4.73 0.01 3.57
N LEU A 128 5.43 1.14 3.56
CA LEU A 128 6.59 1.43 4.41
C LEU A 128 6.17 1.96 5.79
N LEU A 129 4.93 2.43 5.90
CA LEU A 129 4.27 2.83 7.14
C LEU A 129 3.09 1.90 7.42
N ASP A 130 2.93 1.50 8.67
CA ASP A 130 1.89 0.59 9.13
C ASP A 130 0.94 1.30 10.10
N ILE A 131 -0.33 1.37 9.72
CA ILE A 131 -1.40 1.90 10.58
C ILE A 131 -1.54 1.14 11.92
N ASN A 132 -1.08 -0.12 11.98
CA ASN A 132 -1.08 -0.91 13.20
C ASN A 132 0.11 -0.57 14.12
N ASN A 133 1.11 0.18 13.64
CA ASN A 133 2.19 0.71 14.46
C ASN A 133 1.73 2.02 15.13
N PRO A 134 1.60 2.09 16.47
CA PRO A 134 1.15 3.29 17.16
C PRO A 134 2.01 4.54 16.88
N GLN A 135 3.30 4.36 16.60
CA GLN A 135 4.22 5.48 16.33
C GLN A 135 3.99 6.09 14.93
N GLU A 136 3.46 5.32 13.98
CA GLU A 136 3.26 5.75 12.59
C GLU A 136 1.79 6.13 12.33
N LYS A 137 0.86 5.62 13.14
CA LYS A 137 -0.57 5.84 13.01
C LYS A 137 -0.93 7.33 12.93
N GLU A 138 -0.41 8.16 13.83
CA GLU A 138 -0.71 9.60 13.87
C GLU A 138 -0.24 10.30 12.59
N LEU A 139 0.94 9.93 12.06
CA LEU A 139 1.47 10.46 10.80
C LEU A 139 0.59 10.09 9.61
N ILE A 140 0.09 8.84 9.56
CA ILE A 140 -0.82 8.39 8.50
C ILE A 140 -2.16 9.15 8.58
N GLU A 141 -2.78 9.21 9.76
CA GLU A 141 -4.10 9.83 9.94
C GLU A 141 -4.07 11.33 9.65
N SER A 142 -3.08 12.05 10.18
CA SER A 142 -2.87 13.49 9.90
C SER A 142 -2.66 13.77 8.41
N SER A 143 -1.86 12.94 7.73
CA SER A 143 -1.63 13.03 6.28
C SER A 143 -2.93 12.93 5.48
N LEU A 144 -3.77 11.93 5.78
CA LEU A 144 -5.03 11.73 5.07
C LEU A 144 -6.07 12.81 5.39
N ASP A 145 -6.11 13.28 6.63
CA ASP A 145 -6.95 14.40 7.04
C ASP A 145 -6.54 15.70 6.34
N HIS A 146 -5.24 15.92 6.13
CA HIS A 146 -4.74 17.07 5.40
C HIS A 146 -5.16 17.04 3.92
N ILE A 147 -4.98 15.90 3.23
CA ILE A 147 -5.46 15.70 1.85
C ILE A 147 -6.96 16.02 1.75
N LYS A 148 -7.75 15.55 2.73
CA LYS A 148 -9.19 15.80 2.79
C LYS A 148 -9.54 17.28 2.96
N LYS A 149 -8.79 18.03 3.78
CA LYS A 149 -8.97 19.48 3.98
C LYS A 149 -8.69 20.28 2.71
N LEU A 150 -7.66 19.89 1.95
CA LEU A 150 -7.32 20.51 0.67
C LEU A 150 -8.40 20.30 -0.42
N GLY A 151 -9.22 19.26 -0.25
CA GLY A 151 -10.36 18.98 -1.12
C GLY A 151 -9.97 18.35 -2.45
N THR A 152 -10.97 18.19 -3.32
CA THR A 152 -10.92 17.31 -4.50
C THR A 152 -10.95 18.06 -5.83
N ARG A 153 -10.94 19.39 -5.81
CA ARG A 153 -11.15 20.22 -7.01
C ARG A 153 -10.16 19.94 -8.14
N ALA A 154 -8.90 19.70 -7.79
CA ALA A 154 -7.86 19.38 -8.77
C ALA A 154 -7.66 17.86 -8.95
N TRP A 155 -8.58 17.01 -8.47
CA TRP A 155 -8.48 15.56 -8.63
C TRP A 155 -9.03 15.12 -9.99
N VAL A 156 -8.57 13.97 -10.46
CA VAL A 156 -9.14 13.28 -11.62
C VAL A 156 -9.58 11.87 -11.19
N GLY A 157 -10.19 11.09 -12.06
CA GLY A 157 -10.78 9.81 -11.67
C GLY A 157 -9.81 8.88 -10.94
N TYR A 158 -8.57 8.69 -11.42
CA TYR A 158 -7.59 7.85 -10.72
C TYR A 158 -7.25 8.34 -9.31
N SER A 159 -7.32 9.65 -9.04
CA SER A 159 -7.07 10.22 -7.71
C SER A 159 -8.07 9.70 -6.69
N PHE A 160 -9.35 9.54 -7.06
CA PHE A 160 -10.37 8.97 -6.17
C PHE A 160 -10.12 7.49 -5.89
N ALA A 161 -9.76 6.72 -6.92
CA ALA A 161 -9.44 5.30 -6.75
C ALA A 161 -8.17 5.10 -5.88
N TRP A 162 -7.13 5.92 -6.09
CA TRP A 162 -5.91 5.89 -5.27
C TRP A 162 -6.19 6.32 -3.83
N MET A 163 -6.98 7.39 -3.62
CA MET A 163 -7.40 7.81 -2.28
C MET A 163 -8.19 6.73 -1.56
N ALA A 164 -9.00 5.94 -2.29
CA ALA A 164 -9.68 4.80 -1.69
C ALA A 164 -8.70 3.74 -1.16
N CYS A 165 -7.63 3.44 -1.89
CA CYS A 165 -6.58 2.54 -1.42
C CYS A 165 -5.86 3.09 -0.18
N LEU A 166 -5.54 4.39 -0.16
CA LEU A 166 -4.93 5.05 1.01
C LEU A 166 -5.83 4.94 2.25
N HIS A 167 -7.12 5.27 2.13
CA HIS A 167 -8.08 5.12 3.23
C HIS A 167 -8.26 3.67 3.66
N ALA A 168 -8.33 2.73 2.73
CA ALA A 168 -8.43 1.30 3.06
C ALA A 168 -7.17 0.82 3.82
N ARG A 169 -5.98 1.26 3.39
CA ARG A 169 -4.70 0.97 4.07
C ARG A 169 -4.67 1.55 5.49
N ALA A 170 -5.30 2.71 5.70
CA ALA A 170 -5.47 3.35 7.01
C ALA A 170 -6.69 2.85 7.81
N LYS A 171 -7.37 1.77 7.38
CA LYS A 171 -8.56 1.20 8.02
C LYS A 171 -9.78 2.14 8.08
N GLN A 172 -9.81 3.15 7.22
CA GLN A 172 -10.90 4.13 7.06
C GLN A 172 -11.88 3.66 5.99
N GLY A 173 -12.62 2.59 6.29
CA GLY A 173 -13.46 1.88 5.31
C GLY A 173 -14.59 2.69 4.68
N LYS A 174 -15.21 3.58 5.45
CA LYS A 174 -16.31 4.43 4.99
C LYS A 174 -15.81 5.43 3.95
N GLU A 175 -14.66 6.05 4.21
CA GLU A 175 -13.99 7.02 3.36
C GLU A 175 -13.49 6.35 2.07
N ALA A 176 -12.93 5.16 2.18
CA ALA A 176 -12.52 4.36 1.03
C ALA A 176 -13.70 4.05 0.08
N VAL A 177 -14.80 3.50 0.62
CA VAL A 177 -16.01 3.21 -0.18
C VAL A 177 -16.64 4.49 -0.73
N THR A 178 -16.59 5.61 -0.01
CA THR A 178 -17.06 6.90 -0.50
C THR A 178 -16.28 7.35 -1.74
N ASN A 179 -14.96 7.24 -1.74
CA ASN A 179 -14.14 7.59 -2.90
C ASN A 179 -14.34 6.63 -4.08
N LEU A 180 -14.49 5.33 -3.83
CA LEU A 180 -14.85 4.36 -4.88
C LEU A 180 -16.21 4.67 -5.52
N ARG A 181 -17.21 5.08 -4.71
CA ARG A 181 -18.51 5.51 -5.24
C ARG A 181 -18.39 6.75 -6.11
N LYS A 182 -17.64 7.77 -5.67
CA LYS A 182 -17.38 8.97 -6.49
C LYS A 182 -16.74 8.60 -7.82
N PHE A 183 -15.72 7.75 -7.82
CA PHE A 183 -15.10 7.22 -9.02
C PHE A 183 -16.14 6.59 -9.96
N ALA A 184 -16.87 5.58 -9.47
CA ALA A 184 -17.81 4.81 -10.30
C ALA A 184 -18.97 5.67 -10.83
N GLN A 185 -19.40 6.68 -10.08
CA GLN A 185 -20.55 7.52 -10.42
C GLN A 185 -20.21 8.70 -11.33
N ASN A 186 -19.00 9.25 -11.23
CA ASN A 186 -18.63 10.50 -11.88
C ASN A 186 -17.48 10.36 -12.87
N PHE A 187 -16.69 9.30 -12.81
CA PHE A 187 -15.48 9.15 -13.62
C PHE A 187 -15.51 7.91 -14.49
N CYS A 188 -16.69 7.29 -14.68
CA CYS A 188 -16.89 6.20 -15.63
C CYS A 188 -17.97 6.55 -16.66
N SER A 189 -17.75 6.21 -17.93
CA SER A 189 -18.81 6.23 -18.95
C SER A 189 -19.81 5.09 -18.78
N SER A 190 -20.88 5.10 -19.57
CA SER A 190 -21.94 4.06 -19.54
C SER A 190 -21.43 2.63 -19.76
N ASN A 191 -20.33 2.46 -20.49
CA ASN A 191 -19.62 1.18 -20.66
C ASN A 191 -18.64 0.85 -19.51
N SER A 192 -18.69 1.59 -18.40
CA SER A 192 -17.84 1.46 -17.21
C SER A 192 -16.36 1.79 -17.40
N PHE A 193 -15.95 2.30 -18.57
CA PHE A 193 -14.59 2.77 -18.76
C PHE A 193 -14.34 4.10 -18.07
N HIS A 194 -13.17 4.20 -17.45
CA HIS A 194 -12.74 5.39 -16.75
C HIS A 194 -12.44 6.54 -17.71
N LEU A 195 -12.96 7.71 -17.36
CA LEU A 195 -12.70 9.00 -17.97
C LEU A 195 -12.09 9.90 -16.90
N ASN A 196 -10.98 10.57 -17.21
CA ASN A 196 -10.25 11.31 -16.19
C ASN A 196 -11.05 12.49 -15.59
N GLY A 197 -11.87 13.18 -16.38
CA GLY A 197 -12.70 14.28 -15.87
C GLY A 197 -14.03 13.80 -15.26
N ASP A 198 -14.67 14.67 -14.49
CA ASP A 198 -15.99 14.46 -13.92
C ASP A 198 -17.08 14.58 -15.00
N GLN A 199 -17.88 13.52 -15.12
CA GLN A 199 -18.92 13.35 -16.13
C GLN A 199 -20.30 13.86 -15.69
N LYS A 200 -20.41 14.49 -14.51
CA LYS A 200 -21.65 15.05 -13.93
C LYS A 200 -21.53 16.54 -13.62
N GLY A 201 -20.93 17.29 -14.54
CA GLY A 201 -20.90 18.76 -14.45
C GLY A 201 -19.98 19.31 -13.36
N GLY A 202 -18.88 18.59 -13.06
CA GLY A 202 -17.84 19.08 -12.15
C GLY A 202 -18.16 18.96 -10.65
N GLN A 203 -19.06 18.04 -10.29
CA GLN A 203 -19.48 17.84 -8.90
C GLN A 203 -18.30 17.57 -7.94
N TYR A 204 -17.33 16.74 -8.35
CA TYR A 204 -16.18 16.33 -7.54
C TYR A 204 -14.83 16.85 -8.05
N SER A 205 -14.75 17.34 -9.28
CA SER A 205 -13.53 17.85 -9.90
C SER A 205 -13.85 19.02 -10.84
N ASP A 206 -12.94 19.99 -10.97
CA ASP A 206 -13.09 21.08 -11.94
C ASP A 206 -12.74 20.63 -13.37
N PHE A 207 -12.03 19.51 -13.51
CA PHE A 207 -11.82 18.85 -14.79
C PHE A 207 -13.06 18.07 -15.22
N THR A 208 -13.60 18.37 -16.40
CA THR A 208 -14.78 17.72 -17.00
C THR A 208 -14.48 17.04 -18.35
N TYR A 209 -13.21 16.99 -18.73
CA TYR A 209 -12.75 16.40 -19.98
C TYR A 209 -12.93 14.88 -20.02
N ARG A 210 -12.93 14.27 -21.22
CA ARG A 210 -13.29 12.85 -21.43
C ARG A 210 -12.22 11.95 -22.09
N PRO A 211 -10.90 12.15 -21.92
CA PRO A 211 -9.92 11.16 -22.34
C PRO A 211 -10.09 9.91 -21.47
N PHE A 212 -10.15 8.79 -22.17
CA PHE A 212 -10.18 7.46 -21.58
C PHE A 212 -8.80 7.08 -21.04
N THR A 213 -8.77 6.55 -19.82
CA THR A 213 -7.55 5.94 -19.25
C THR A 213 -7.93 4.72 -18.40
N LEU A 214 -7.09 3.68 -18.36
CA LEU A 214 -7.43 2.43 -17.68
C LEU A 214 -7.00 2.36 -16.21
N GLU A 215 -6.05 3.19 -15.77
CA GLU A 215 -5.46 3.07 -14.44
C GLU A 215 -6.49 3.21 -13.32
N GLY A 216 -7.49 4.09 -13.48
CA GLY A 216 -8.56 4.28 -12.50
C GLY A 216 -9.40 3.02 -12.30
N ASN A 217 -9.70 2.27 -13.36
CA ASN A 217 -10.46 1.02 -13.26
C ASN A 217 -9.67 -0.06 -12.49
N PHE A 218 -8.37 -0.19 -12.75
CA PHE A 218 -7.52 -1.13 -12.03
C PHE A 218 -7.33 -0.72 -10.56
N ALA A 219 -7.12 0.57 -10.30
CA ALA A 219 -7.05 1.10 -8.94
C ALA A 219 -8.36 0.92 -8.17
N PHE A 220 -9.53 1.02 -8.84
CA PHE A 220 -10.83 0.73 -8.22
C PHE A 220 -10.92 -0.73 -7.76
N ALA A 221 -10.54 -1.67 -8.64
CA ALA A 221 -10.51 -3.10 -8.29
C ALA A 221 -9.55 -3.36 -7.12
N GLN A 222 -8.37 -2.71 -7.13
CA GLN A 222 -7.42 -2.80 -6.04
C GLN A 222 -7.99 -2.20 -4.74
N GLY A 223 -8.70 -1.07 -4.78
CA GLY A 223 -9.36 -0.49 -3.61
C GLY A 223 -10.37 -1.45 -2.97
N ILE A 224 -11.12 -2.21 -3.77
CA ILE A 224 -11.98 -3.29 -3.27
C ILE A 224 -11.15 -4.42 -2.62
N HIS A 225 -10.02 -4.79 -3.21
CA HIS A 225 -9.11 -5.77 -2.59
C HIS A 225 -8.59 -5.26 -1.24
N GLU A 226 -8.11 -4.02 -1.15
CA GLU A 226 -7.59 -3.43 0.09
C GLU A 226 -8.62 -3.34 1.21
N LEU A 227 -9.92 -3.22 0.88
CA LEU A 227 -11.02 -3.30 1.84
C LEU A 227 -11.19 -4.73 2.39
N LEU A 228 -11.00 -5.74 1.55
CA LEU A 228 -11.30 -7.15 1.82
C LEU A 228 -10.11 -7.93 2.39
N ILE A 229 -8.89 -7.66 1.93
CA ILE A 229 -7.68 -8.38 2.31
C ILE A 229 -6.45 -7.50 2.11
N GLN A 230 -5.59 -7.46 3.12
CA GLN A 230 -4.28 -6.82 3.05
C GLN A 230 -3.20 -7.84 3.36
N SER A 231 -2.07 -7.74 2.68
CA SER A 231 -0.87 -8.48 3.01
C SER A 231 0.26 -7.47 3.12
N LYS A 232 0.86 -7.38 4.31
CA LYS A 232 1.87 -6.40 4.67
C LYS A 232 2.74 -6.89 5.80
N ASN A 233 3.98 -6.42 5.91
CA ASN A 233 4.85 -6.68 7.08
C ASN A 233 4.87 -8.15 7.54
N ASN A 234 4.93 -9.10 6.59
CA ASN A 234 4.88 -10.55 6.83
C ASN A 234 3.62 -11.10 7.51
N TYR A 235 2.51 -10.37 7.52
CA TYR A 235 1.20 -10.83 7.96
C TYR A 235 0.09 -10.51 6.95
N VAL A 236 -1.07 -11.09 7.19
CA VAL A 236 -2.31 -10.88 6.43
C VAL A 236 -3.36 -10.30 7.37
N GLU A 237 -4.21 -9.42 6.84
CA GLU A 237 -5.46 -9.02 7.48
C GLU A 237 -6.61 -9.34 6.55
N VAL A 238 -7.70 -9.90 7.08
CA VAL A 238 -8.95 -10.08 6.33
C VAL A 238 -9.99 -9.10 6.85
N PHE A 239 -10.73 -8.51 5.92
CA PHE A 239 -11.69 -7.43 6.18
C PHE A 239 -11.12 -6.24 6.97
N PRO A 240 -9.87 -5.78 6.70
CA PRO A 240 -9.20 -4.77 7.52
C PRO A 240 -9.92 -3.42 7.56
N ALA A 241 -10.69 -3.10 6.51
CA ALA A 241 -11.27 -1.77 6.32
C ALA A 241 -12.71 -1.84 5.80
N LEU A 242 -13.52 -2.81 6.20
CA LEU A 242 -14.93 -2.81 5.78
C LEU A 242 -15.73 -1.70 6.47
N PRO A 243 -16.59 -0.96 5.74
CA PRO A 243 -17.52 -0.02 6.37
C PRO A 243 -18.57 -0.78 7.19
N ALA A 244 -19.17 -0.11 8.19
CA ALA A 244 -20.12 -0.73 9.11
C ALA A 244 -21.36 -1.32 8.40
N GLU A 245 -21.76 -0.71 7.29
CA GLU A 245 -22.88 -1.14 6.45
C GLU A 245 -22.61 -2.49 5.75
N TRP A 246 -21.35 -2.94 5.68
CA TRP A 246 -20.96 -4.25 5.15
C TRP A 246 -20.70 -5.25 6.28
N ALA A 247 -21.66 -5.35 7.21
CA ALA A 247 -21.59 -6.23 8.38
C ALA A 247 -21.46 -7.73 7.99
N THR A 248 -21.94 -8.08 6.81
CA THR A 248 -21.80 -9.39 6.18
C THR A 248 -21.07 -9.24 4.85
N ALA A 249 -19.98 -9.98 4.67
CA ALA A 249 -19.16 -9.94 3.47
C ALA A 249 -18.45 -11.27 3.25
N SER A 250 -18.12 -11.57 2.00
CA SER A 250 -17.29 -12.73 1.68
C SER A 250 -16.43 -12.48 0.45
N PHE A 251 -15.31 -13.18 0.37
CA PHE A 251 -14.50 -13.28 -0.83
C PHE A 251 -13.95 -14.70 -0.98
N LYS A 252 -13.60 -15.07 -2.21
CA LYS A 252 -13.07 -16.39 -2.54
C LYS A 252 -11.79 -16.29 -3.34
N ASN A 253 -10.84 -17.16 -3.01
CA ASN A 253 -9.62 -17.42 -3.75
C ASN A 253 -8.71 -16.20 -4.03
N LEU A 254 -8.62 -15.25 -3.09
CA LEU A 254 -7.66 -14.15 -3.20
C LEU A 254 -6.26 -14.61 -2.80
N ARG A 255 -5.23 -14.01 -3.39
CA ARG A 255 -3.82 -14.33 -3.14
C ARG A 255 -3.22 -13.40 -2.09
N THR A 256 -2.32 -13.91 -1.26
CA THR A 256 -1.51 -13.09 -0.33
C THR A 256 -0.02 -13.32 -0.55
N MET A 257 0.81 -12.44 0.02
CA MET A 257 2.24 -12.73 0.15
C MET A 257 2.44 -14.02 0.96
N GLY A 258 3.56 -14.69 0.72
CA GLY A 258 3.87 -16.01 1.30
C GLY A 258 3.29 -17.21 0.54
N GLY A 259 2.48 -16.99 -0.51
CA GLY A 259 1.97 -18.07 -1.36
C GLY A 259 0.76 -18.80 -0.77
N PHE A 260 -0.26 -18.03 -0.38
CA PHE A 260 -1.52 -18.57 0.13
C PHE A 260 -2.70 -18.12 -0.74
N ILE A 261 -3.67 -19.02 -0.87
CA ILE A 261 -5.01 -18.73 -1.40
C ILE A 261 -5.97 -18.64 -0.22
N VAL A 262 -6.62 -17.49 -0.08
CA VAL A 262 -7.48 -17.16 1.05
C VAL A 262 -8.90 -16.95 0.57
N SER A 263 -9.85 -17.54 1.29
CA SER A 263 -11.28 -17.21 1.20
C SER A 263 -11.77 -16.90 2.61
N ALA A 264 -12.63 -15.91 2.77
CA ALA A 264 -13.17 -15.57 4.07
C ALA A 264 -14.64 -15.19 4.00
N GLU A 265 -15.36 -15.43 5.09
CA GLU A 265 -16.73 -15.01 5.30
C GLU A 265 -16.85 -14.33 6.68
N LYS A 266 -17.49 -13.17 6.68
CA LYS A 266 -17.81 -12.38 7.87
C LYS A 266 -19.32 -12.30 8.02
N LYS A 267 -19.83 -12.51 9.24
CA LYS A 267 -21.23 -12.24 9.63
C LYS A 267 -21.23 -11.51 10.95
N GLU A 268 -22.05 -10.45 11.07
CA GLU A 268 -22.18 -9.66 12.31
C GLU A 268 -20.83 -9.27 12.92
N ASN A 269 -19.90 -8.83 12.07
CA ASN A 269 -18.53 -8.45 12.46
C ASN A 269 -17.68 -9.57 13.11
N LYS A 270 -17.98 -10.83 12.82
CA LYS A 270 -17.17 -12.00 13.19
C LYS A 270 -16.79 -12.80 11.96
N ILE A 271 -15.55 -13.32 11.93
CA ILE A 271 -15.10 -14.22 10.88
C ILE A 271 -15.72 -15.59 11.16
N VAL A 272 -16.67 -16.01 10.32
CA VAL A 272 -17.32 -17.31 10.46
C VAL A 272 -16.62 -18.39 9.65
N LEU A 273 -15.85 -17.99 8.63
CA LEU A 273 -14.97 -18.86 7.86
C LEU A 273 -13.73 -18.08 7.42
N LEU A 274 -12.56 -18.67 7.63
CA LEU A 274 -11.29 -18.29 7.02
C LEU A 274 -10.64 -19.56 6.50
N LYS A 275 -10.71 -19.76 5.18
CA LYS A 275 -10.11 -20.88 4.48
C LYS A 275 -8.77 -20.45 3.90
N ILE A 276 -7.70 -21.14 4.28
CA ILE A 276 -6.34 -20.86 3.82
C ILE A 276 -5.81 -22.12 3.15
N THR A 277 -5.41 -22.01 1.89
CA THR A 277 -4.75 -23.09 1.13
C THR A 277 -3.33 -22.65 0.79
N ALA A 278 -2.34 -23.44 1.19
CA ALA A 278 -0.94 -23.12 0.91
C ALA A 278 -0.55 -23.60 -0.50
N THR A 279 -0.04 -22.69 -1.35
CA THR A 279 0.49 -23.07 -2.67
C THR A 279 1.93 -23.56 -2.60
N GLU A 280 2.60 -23.28 -1.50
CA GLU A 280 3.97 -23.67 -1.17
C GLU A 280 4.07 -23.89 0.35
N ASP A 281 5.14 -24.54 0.82
CA ASP A 281 5.41 -24.68 2.26
C ASP A 281 5.61 -23.31 2.90
N GLY A 282 4.94 -23.04 4.03
CA GLY A 282 5.08 -21.75 4.68
C GLY A 282 4.31 -21.61 5.99
N THR A 283 4.49 -20.45 6.63
CA THR A 283 3.75 -20.06 7.82
C THR A 283 2.80 -18.94 7.44
N PHE A 284 1.49 -19.22 7.49
CA PHE A 284 0.48 -18.18 7.35
C PHE A 284 0.39 -17.41 8.66
N ARG A 285 0.55 -16.09 8.60
CA ARG A 285 0.47 -15.18 9.74
C ARG A 285 -0.69 -14.21 9.51
N ILE A 286 -1.53 -14.02 10.52
CA ILE A 286 -2.69 -13.14 10.46
C ILE A 286 -2.68 -12.18 11.64
N PHE A 287 -2.83 -10.90 11.35
CA PHE A 287 -3.13 -9.89 12.36
C PHE A 287 -4.65 -9.89 12.58
N GLU A 288 -5.08 -10.45 13.70
CA GLU A 288 -6.49 -10.51 14.08
C GLU A 288 -6.57 -10.46 15.62
N PRO A 289 -7.17 -9.40 16.19
CA PRO A 289 -7.31 -9.27 17.64
C PRO A 289 -8.08 -10.44 18.29
N LYS A 290 -9.15 -10.93 17.65
CA LYS A 290 -9.97 -12.02 18.16
C LYS A 290 -9.29 -13.37 17.96
N ALA A 291 -9.28 -14.22 18.97
CA ALA A 291 -8.68 -15.53 18.84
C ALA A 291 -9.36 -16.34 17.72
N LEU A 292 -8.56 -17.03 16.91
CA LEU A 292 -9.02 -17.91 15.85
C LEU A 292 -8.86 -19.37 16.29
N MET A 293 -9.83 -20.19 15.92
CA MET A 293 -9.81 -21.64 16.16
C MET A 293 -10.07 -22.43 14.89
N HIS A 294 -9.55 -23.65 14.84
CA HIS A 294 -9.92 -24.63 13.85
C HIS A 294 -11.42 -24.95 13.94
N ILE A 295 -12.14 -24.85 12.82
CA ILE A 295 -13.59 -25.11 12.81
C ILE A 295 -13.90 -26.54 13.25
N SER A 296 -13.09 -27.52 12.82
CA SER A 296 -13.32 -28.95 13.06
C SER A 296 -12.95 -29.41 14.47
N THR A 297 -11.81 -28.95 15.01
CA THR A 297 -11.28 -29.43 16.30
C THR A 297 -11.55 -28.46 17.45
N LYS A 298 -12.03 -27.24 17.15
CA LYS A 298 -12.19 -26.13 18.11
C LYS A 298 -10.91 -25.75 18.86
N LYS A 299 -9.74 -26.20 18.39
CA LYS A 299 -8.45 -25.82 18.96
C LYS A 299 -8.04 -24.44 18.47
N LEU A 300 -7.55 -23.61 19.37
CA LEU A 300 -6.94 -22.32 19.03
C LEU A 300 -5.67 -22.52 18.19
N ILE A 301 -5.41 -21.60 17.27
CA ILE A 301 -4.12 -21.56 16.55
C ILE A 301 -3.04 -20.88 17.40
N GLN A 302 -1.79 -21.01 16.97
CA GLN A 302 -0.65 -20.42 17.68
C GLN A 302 -0.71 -18.89 17.62
N ARG A 303 -0.23 -18.21 18.66
CA ARG A 303 -0.29 -16.76 18.79
C ARG A 303 1.01 -16.21 19.36
N ASP A 304 1.48 -15.10 18.79
CA ASP A 304 2.56 -14.25 19.28
C ASP A 304 2.05 -12.80 19.25
N ASN A 305 1.84 -12.20 20.43
CA ASN A 305 1.23 -10.89 20.59
C ASN A 305 -0.13 -10.78 19.84
N THR A 306 -0.24 -9.87 18.87
CA THR A 306 -1.43 -9.66 18.03
C THR A 306 -1.47 -10.56 16.79
N ILE A 307 -0.38 -11.26 16.49
CA ILE A 307 -0.24 -12.13 15.32
C ILE A 307 -0.59 -13.56 15.69
N GLN A 308 -1.49 -14.17 14.94
CA GLN A 308 -1.78 -15.60 15.02
C GLN A 308 -1.22 -16.31 13.81
N TYR A 309 -0.84 -17.58 13.93
CA TYR A 309 -0.17 -18.28 12.85
C TYR A 309 -0.42 -19.78 12.79
N VAL A 310 -0.27 -20.32 11.58
CA VAL A 310 -0.36 -21.76 11.29
C VAL A 310 0.69 -22.13 10.24
N LYS A 311 1.41 -23.22 10.50
CA LYS A 311 2.36 -23.81 9.54
C LYS A 311 1.59 -24.73 8.61
N LEU A 312 1.77 -24.56 7.31
CA LEU A 312 1.11 -25.35 6.28
C LEU A 312 2.15 -25.87 5.29
N LYS A 313 1.94 -27.11 4.85
CA LYS A 313 2.64 -27.70 3.71
C LYS A 313 1.89 -27.40 2.42
N LYS A 314 2.62 -27.38 1.30
CA LYS A 314 2.02 -27.23 -0.03
C LYS A 314 0.81 -28.15 -0.21
N GLY A 315 -0.30 -27.58 -0.68
CA GLY A 315 -1.57 -28.29 -0.88
C GLY A 315 -2.44 -28.43 0.37
N GLN A 316 -1.91 -28.18 1.58
CA GLN A 316 -2.72 -28.22 2.80
C GLN A 316 -3.70 -27.06 2.85
N THR A 317 -4.87 -27.37 3.38
CA THR A 317 -5.95 -26.42 3.62
C THR A 317 -6.35 -26.46 5.09
N VAL A 318 -6.56 -25.28 5.68
CA VAL A 318 -7.14 -25.14 7.02
C VAL A 318 -8.36 -24.22 6.96
N ASN A 319 -9.37 -24.53 7.77
CA ASN A 319 -10.55 -23.70 7.98
C ASN A 319 -10.58 -23.21 9.43
N LEU A 320 -10.60 -21.90 9.60
CA LEU A 320 -10.59 -21.20 10.87
C LEU A 320 -11.86 -20.37 11.04
N CYS A 321 -12.24 -20.06 12.28
CA CYS A 321 -13.27 -19.07 12.61
C CYS A 321 -12.85 -18.27 13.85
N SER A 322 -13.44 -17.09 14.04
CA SER A 322 -13.34 -16.36 15.30
C SER A 322 -13.95 -17.17 16.44
N LEU A 323 -13.35 -17.05 17.62
CA LEU A 323 -13.94 -17.49 18.89
C LEU A 323 -15.21 -16.71 19.24
#